data_AF-A0A2V7B812-F1
#
_entry.id   AF-A0A2V7B812-F1
#
_cell.length_a   1.000
_cell.length_b   1.000
_cell.length_c   1.000
_cell.angle_alpha   90.00
_cell.angle_beta   90.00
_cell.angle_gamma   90.00
#
_symmetry.space_group_name_H-M   'P 1'
#
loop_
_entity.id
_entity.type
_entity.pdbx_description
1 polymer ?
#
loop_
_entity_poly.entity_id
_entity_poly.type
_entity_poly.pdbx_seq_one_letter_code
_entity_poly.pdbx_strand_id
1 'polypeptide(L)'
;MTAVTEDPLLLLVGAVAIAYAIASVGIVPYVARAKRRSGPGWALLSLLVTPVITLLALAAIPPRGGDVDELAACPYCAEDVKADAVVCPHCRSNLESAMVGRLKARKS
;
A
#
# COMPACT_ATOMS: atom_id res chain seq x y z
N MET A 1 -26.28 6.04 10.14
CA MET A 1 -26.23 4.82 9.30
C MET A 1 -25.79 5.23 7.89
N THR A 2 -24.52 5.58 7.73
CA THR A 2 -23.94 6.09 6.48
C THR A 2 -22.47 5.64 6.47
N ALA A 3 -22.23 4.36 6.24
CA ALA A 3 -20.88 3.78 6.31
C ALA A 3 -20.63 2.73 5.21
N VAL A 4 -21.28 2.90 4.05
CA VAL A 4 -21.08 2.00 2.89
C VAL A 4 -20.75 2.80 1.62
N THR A 5 -20.77 4.14 1.67
CA THR A 5 -20.77 4.99 0.47
C THR A 5 -19.43 5.66 0.12
N GLU A 6 -18.33 5.43 0.87
CA GLU A 6 -17.03 6.10 0.59
C GLU A 6 -15.87 5.18 0.15
N ASP A 7 -16.09 3.88 -0.05
CA ASP A 7 -15.02 3.00 -0.52
C ASP A 7 -15.30 2.44 -1.93
N PRO A 8 -15.20 3.25 -3.01
CA PRO A 8 -15.13 2.69 -4.36
C PRO A 8 -14.00 1.66 -4.45
N LEU A 9 -12.95 1.82 -3.64
CA LEU A 9 -11.89 0.84 -3.44
C LEU A 9 -12.41 -0.51 -2.93
N LEU A 10 -13.28 -0.55 -1.92
CA LEU A 10 -13.81 -1.79 -1.35
C LEU A 10 -14.72 -2.52 -2.34
N LEU A 11 -15.53 -1.79 -3.10
CA LEU A 11 -16.35 -2.36 -4.17
C LEU A 11 -15.49 -2.93 -5.31
N LEU A 12 -14.44 -2.22 -5.71
CA LEU A 12 -13.48 -2.68 -6.71
C LEU A 12 -12.72 -3.92 -6.24
N VAL A 13 -12.20 -3.91 -5.00
CA VAL A 13 -11.52 -5.06 -4.39
C VAL A 13 -12.46 -6.26 -4.29
N GLY A 14 -13.72 -6.05 -3.87
CA GLY A 14 -14.74 -7.08 -3.82
C GLY A 14 -15.04 -7.68 -5.21
N ALA A 15 -15.24 -6.84 -6.22
CA ALA A 15 -15.49 -7.30 -7.60
C ALA A 15 -14.32 -8.10 -8.17
N VAL A 16 -13.08 -7.66 -7.94
CA VAL A 16 -11.86 -8.37 -8.35
C VAL A 16 -11.73 -9.71 -7.62
N ALA A 17 -11.99 -9.74 -6.32
CA ALA A 17 -11.96 -10.98 -5.53
C ALA A 17 -13.00 -11.99 -6.01
N ILE A 18 -14.22 -11.55 -6.31
CA ILE A 18 -15.30 -12.38 -6.84
C ILE A 18 -14.92 -12.92 -8.23
N ALA A 19 -14.43 -12.06 -9.13
CA ALA A 19 -14.00 -12.49 -10.46
C ALA A 19 -12.86 -13.53 -10.40
N TYR A 20 -11.88 -13.32 -9.50
CA TYR A 20 -10.79 -14.26 -9.26
C TYR A 20 -11.28 -15.60 -8.68
N ALA A 21 -12.23 -15.58 -7.74
CA ALA A 21 -12.84 -16.78 -7.20
C ALA A 21 -13.59 -17.58 -8.27
N ILE A 22 -14.36 -16.90 -9.14
CA ILE A 22 -15.07 -17.52 -10.26
C ILE A 22 -14.10 -18.15 -11.26
N ALA A 23 -13.02 -17.43 -11.61
CA ALA A 23 -12.02 -17.94 -12.54
C ALA A 23 -11.29 -19.17 -11.98
N SER A 24 -10.83 -19.11 -10.73
CA SER A 24 -10.03 -20.17 -10.09
C SER A 24 -10.85 -21.41 -9.69
N VAL A 25 -12.07 -21.23 -9.17
CA VAL A 25 -12.92 -22.32 -8.66
C VAL A 25 -13.93 -22.80 -9.69
N GLY A 26 -14.33 -21.96 -10.64
CA GLY A 26 -15.27 -22.33 -11.71
C GLY A 26 -14.55 -22.74 -12.99
N ILE A 27 -13.87 -21.79 -13.62
CA ILE A 27 -13.36 -21.93 -15.00
C ILE A 27 -12.20 -22.93 -15.07
N VAL A 28 -11.19 -22.80 -14.19
CA VAL A 28 -10.00 -23.66 -14.18
C VAL A 28 -10.34 -25.15 -14.02
N PRO A 29 -11.12 -25.59 -13.01
CA PRO A 29 -11.46 -27.01 -12.88
C PRO A 29 -12.41 -27.49 -13.99
N TYR A 30 -13.30 -26.64 -14.51
CA TYR A 30 -14.14 -26.97 -15.66
C TYR A 30 -13.29 -27.30 -16.90
N VAL A 31 -12.33 -26.44 -17.24
CA VAL A 31 -11.41 -26.66 -18.37
C VAL A 31 -10.48 -27.86 -18.13
N ALA A 32 -10.00 -28.06 -16.89
CA ALA A 32 -9.17 -29.21 -16.54
C ALA A 32 -9.93 -30.54 -16.69
N ARG A 33 -11.22 -30.57 -16.30
CA ARG A 33 -12.11 -31.72 -16.48
C ARG A 33 -12.33 -32.04 -17.96
N ALA A 34 -12.55 -31.03 -18.80
CA ALA A 34 -12.69 -31.21 -20.25
C ALA A 34 -11.44 -31.84 -20.90
N LYS A 35 -10.25 -31.58 -20.33
CA LYS A 35 -8.98 -32.15 -20.79
C LYS A 35 -8.59 -33.47 -20.08
N ARG A 36 -9.53 -34.14 -19.40
CA ARG A 36 -9.31 -35.40 -18.65
C ARG A 36 -8.18 -35.31 -17.61
N ARG A 37 -7.96 -34.13 -17.02
CA ARG A 37 -6.98 -33.91 -15.95
C ARG A 37 -7.70 -33.67 -14.62
N SER A 38 -7.03 -33.96 -13.50
CA SER A 38 -7.60 -33.83 -12.15
C SER A 38 -7.94 -32.37 -11.82
N GLY A 39 -9.21 -31.99 -12.02
CA GLY A 39 -9.72 -30.64 -11.78
C GLY A 39 -9.37 -29.99 -10.43
N PRO A 40 -9.55 -30.66 -9.26
CA PRO A 40 -9.33 -30.02 -7.96
C PRO A 40 -7.85 -29.65 -7.71
N GLY A 41 -6.91 -30.42 -8.25
CA GLY A 41 -5.48 -30.10 -8.12
C GLY A 41 -5.10 -28.81 -8.85
N TRP A 42 -5.72 -28.54 -10.01
CA TRP A 42 -5.46 -27.31 -10.78
C TRP A 42 -6.13 -26.08 -10.18
N ALA A 43 -7.33 -26.23 -9.58
CA ALA A 43 -7.97 -25.15 -8.84
C ALA A 43 -7.12 -24.70 -7.64
N LEU A 44 -6.57 -25.67 -6.89
CA LEU A 44 -5.68 -25.38 -5.76
C LEU A 44 -4.36 -24.74 -6.22
N LEU A 45 -3.79 -25.23 -7.33
CA LEU A 45 -2.58 -24.65 -7.91
C LEU A 45 -2.78 -23.18 -8.33
N SER A 46 -3.87 -22.85 -9.03
CA SER A 46 -4.19 -21.46 -9.38
C SER A 46 -4.37 -20.59 -8.15
N LEU A 47 -5.03 -21.10 -7.10
CA LEU A 47 -5.26 -20.35 -5.87
C LEU A 47 -3.97 -20.00 -5.13
N LEU A 48 -3.00 -20.94 -5.08
CA LEU A 48 -1.72 -20.76 -4.40
C LEU A 48 -0.68 -20.01 -5.23
N VAL A 49 -0.74 -20.07 -6.56
CA VAL A 49 0.25 -19.40 -7.43
C VAL A 49 0.21 -17.88 -7.28
N THR A 50 -0.98 -17.27 -7.18
CA THR A 50 -1.12 -15.81 -7.02
C THR A 50 -0.45 -15.27 -5.75
N PRO A 51 -0.72 -15.77 -4.53
CA PRO A 51 -0.04 -15.29 -3.31
C PRO A 51 1.45 -15.62 -3.30
N VAL A 52 1.88 -16.72 -3.92
CA VAL A 52 3.31 -17.04 -4.04
C VAL A 52 4.01 -16.03 -4.96
N ILE A 53 3.42 -15.67 -6.10
CA ILE A 53 3.97 -14.66 -7.02
C ILE A 53 4.04 -13.29 -6.33
N THR A 54 3.01 -12.88 -5.59
CA THR A 54 3.04 -11.59 -4.89
C THR A 54 4.09 -11.56 -3.79
N LEU A 55 4.25 -12.65 -3.02
CA LEU A 55 5.32 -12.76 -2.02
C LEU A 55 6.71 -12.73 -2.65
N LEU A 56 6.93 -13.44 -3.76
CA LEU A 56 8.20 -13.40 -4.48
C LEU A 56 8.50 -11.99 -5.02
N ALA A 57 7.49 -11.32 -5.58
CA ALA A 57 7.63 -9.94 -6.04
C ALA A 57 7.97 -8.99 -4.88
N LEU A 58 7.29 -9.10 -3.74
CA LEU A 58 7.58 -8.30 -2.55
C LEU A 58 8.96 -8.59 -1.97
N ALA A 59 9.41 -9.84 -2.00
CA ALA A 59 10.75 -10.21 -1.54
C ALA A 59 11.86 -9.66 -2.46
N ALA A 60 11.57 -9.44 -3.75
CA ALA A 60 12.52 -8.91 -4.71
C ALA A 60 12.62 -7.37 -4.70
N ILE A 61 11.62 -6.67 -4.19
CA ILE A 61 11.58 -5.20 -4.17
C ILE A 61 12.19 -4.71 -2.85
N PRO A 62 13.22 -3.84 -2.87
CA PRO A 62 13.77 -3.27 -1.65
C PRO A 62 12.72 -2.43 -0.92
N PRO A 63 12.77 -2.36 0.43
CA PRO A 63 11.85 -1.52 1.18
C PRO A 63 11.91 -0.08 0.67
N ARG A 64 10.75 0.55 0.49
CA ARG A 64 10.67 1.98 0.21
C ARG A 64 11.28 2.70 1.41
N GLY A 65 12.42 3.35 1.22
CA GLY A 65 12.98 4.25 2.22
C GLY A 65 11.92 5.29 2.52
N GLY A 66 11.47 5.35 3.76
CA GLY A 66 10.36 6.20 4.15
C GLY A 66 10.77 7.67 4.17
N ASP A 67 10.49 8.38 3.09
CA ASP A 67 10.04 9.76 3.12
C ASP A 67 8.63 9.79 3.71
N VAL A 68 8.51 9.43 4.99
CA VAL A 68 7.44 10.01 5.80
C VAL A 68 7.80 11.49 5.85
N ASP A 69 6.98 12.33 5.22
CA ASP A 69 7.04 13.78 5.40
C ASP A 69 6.74 14.05 6.89
N GLU A 70 7.73 13.83 7.75
CA GLU A 70 7.66 14.13 9.16
C GLU A 70 7.61 15.65 9.23
N LEU A 71 6.40 16.17 9.35
CA LEU A 71 6.16 17.59 9.48
C LEU A 71 6.54 17.98 10.90
N ALA A 72 7.30 19.06 11.01
CA ALA A 72 7.75 19.55 12.27
C ALA A 72 7.68 21.08 12.32
N ALA A 73 7.31 21.61 13.48
CA ALA A 73 7.02 23.03 13.61
C ALA A 73 8.29 23.88 13.59
N CYS A 74 8.34 24.91 12.73
CA CYS A 74 9.45 25.84 12.64
C CYS A 74 9.65 26.62 13.96
N PRO A 75 10.87 26.74 14.52
CA PRO A 75 11.11 27.41 15.81
C PRO A 75 10.96 28.93 15.75
N TYR A 76 10.92 29.51 14.54
CA TYR A 76 10.84 30.96 14.33
C TYR A 76 9.42 31.45 14.06
N CYS A 77 8.61 30.67 13.31
CA CYS A 77 7.25 31.07 12.94
C CYS A 77 6.15 30.08 13.34
N ALA A 78 6.49 28.93 13.93
CA ALA A 78 5.59 27.89 14.41
C ALA A 78 4.70 27.20 13.35
N GLU A 79 4.99 27.42 12.07
CA GLU A 79 4.33 26.75 10.94
C GLU A 79 4.94 25.37 10.66
N ASP A 80 4.16 24.45 10.11
CA ASP A 80 4.60 23.10 9.80
C ASP A 80 5.49 23.07 8.55
N VAL A 81 6.69 22.51 8.69
CA VAL A 81 7.68 22.36 7.61
C VAL A 81 8.20 20.93 7.58
N LYS A 82 8.77 20.49 6.45
CA LYS A 82 9.40 19.17 6.39
C LYS A 82 10.57 19.10 7.37
N ALA A 83 10.70 17.99 8.09
CA ALA A 83 11.81 17.71 8.99
C ALA A 83 13.13 17.40 8.27
N ASP A 84 13.29 17.79 7.01
CA ASP A 84 14.57 17.83 6.29
C ASP A 84 14.83 19.23 5.69
N ALA A 85 13.94 20.19 5.91
CA ALA A 85 14.01 21.53 5.32
C ALA A 85 15.20 22.32 5.89
N VAL A 86 16.10 22.78 5.02
CA VAL A 86 17.23 23.67 5.39
C VAL A 86 16.76 25.13 5.53
N VAL A 87 15.69 25.52 4.83
CA VAL A 87 15.13 26.87 4.88
C VAL A 87 13.62 26.80 5.00
N CYS A 88 13.05 27.53 5.96
CA CYS A 88 11.60 27.59 6.14
C CYS A 88 10.92 28.33 4.96
N PRO A 89 9.93 27.74 4.27
CA PRO A 89 9.22 28.41 3.17
C PRO A 89 8.36 29.60 3.62
N HIS A 90 7.97 29.65 4.90
CA HIS A 90 7.09 30.69 5.44
C HIS A 90 7.86 31.93 5.90
N CYS A 91 8.88 31.76 6.74
CA CYS A 91 9.65 32.88 7.31
C CYS A 91 11.08 33.02 6.75
N ARG A 92 11.52 32.11 5.88
CA ARG A 92 12.86 32.11 5.26
C ARG A 92 14.04 32.05 6.23
N SER A 93 13.79 31.66 7.48
CA SER A 93 14.85 31.36 8.44
C SER A 93 15.62 30.11 8.01
N ASN A 94 16.93 30.12 8.28
CA ASN A 94 17.79 28.98 8.07
C ASN A 94 17.59 27.99 9.22
N LEU A 95 17.06 26.81 8.90
CA LEU A 95 16.87 25.71 9.83
C LEU A 95 18.11 24.82 9.69
N GLU A 96 19.12 25.07 10.52
CA GLU A 96 20.36 24.31 10.47
C GLU A 96 20.05 22.81 10.62
N SER A 97 20.63 21.97 9.77
CA SER A 97 20.30 20.54 9.63
C SER A 97 20.42 19.74 10.95
N ALA A 98 21.16 20.25 11.94
CA ALA A 98 21.24 19.69 13.29
C ALA A 98 20.02 19.98 14.18
N MET A 99 19.23 21.03 13.89
CA MET A 99 18.02 21.40 14.63
C MET A 99 16.75 20.78 14.01
N VAL A 100 16.83 20.46 12.72
CA VAL A 100 15.75 19.90 11.91
C VAL A 100 15.27 18.52 12.43
N GLY A 101 16.17 17.69 12.98
CA GLY A 101 15.80 16.44 13.66
C GLY A 101 15.26 16.58 15.10
N ARG A 102 15.17 17.80 15.66
CA ARG A 102 14.62 18.07 17.01
C ARG A 102 13.36 18.93 17.02
N LEU A 103 12.84 19.26 15.84
CA LEU A 103 11.58 19.98 15.74
C LEU A 103 10.50 19.08 16.38
N LYS A 104 9.91 19.53 17.49
CA LYS A 104 8.98 18.71 18.27
C LYS A 104 7.85 18.24 17.35
N ALA A 105 7.75 16.93 17.13
CA ALA A 105 6.59 16.33 16.48
C ALA A 105 5.32 16.81 17.21
N ARG A 106 4.48 17.57 16.49
CA ARG A 106 3.24 18.12 17.04
C ARG A 106 2.28 16.93 17.17
N LYS A 107 2.15 16.36 18.37
CA LYS A 107 1.16 15.32 18.66
C LYS A 107 -0.23 15.83 18.28
N SER A 108 -0.87 15.19 17.29
CA SER A 108 -2.29 15.31 17.02
C SER A 108 -3.12 14.62 18.09
#